data_AF-A0A1B9L4C2-F1
#
_entry.id   AF-A0A1B9L4C2-F1
#
_cell.length_a   1.000
_cell.length_b   1.000
_cell.length_c   1.000
_cell.angle_alpha   90.00
_cell.angle_beta   90.00
_cell.angle_gamma   90.00
#
_symmetry.space_group_name_H-M   'P 1'
#
loop_
_entity.id
_entity.type
_entity.pdbx_description
1 polymer ?
#
loop_
_entity_poly.entity_id
_entity_poly.type
_entity_poly.pdbx_seq_one_letter_code
_entity_poly.pdbx_strand_id
1 'polypeptide(L)' 'MVKKFSAGFKQQAMDYALSNVHFSLAQIANHLGIGKSTLDKWGRQLKS' A
#
# COMPACT_ATOMS: atom_id res chain seq x y z
N MET A 1 -2.48 -5.16 -18.35
CA MET A 1 -2.51 -3.69 -18.17
C MET A 1 -1.94 -3.40 -16.78
N VAL A 2 -0.76 -2.78 -16.67
CA VAL A 2 -0.19 -2.44 -15.36
C VAL A 2 -0.91 -1.17 -14.88
N LYS A 3 -1.78 -1.28 -13.87
CA LYS A 3 -2.34 -0.10 -13.19
C LYS A 3 -1.17 0.69 -12.61
N LYS A 4 -0.82 1.81 -13.24
CA LYS A 4 0.18 2.75 -12.72
C LYS A 4 -0.51 3.64 -11.70
N PHE A 5 -0.16 3.47 -10.44
CA PHE A 5 -0.58 4.37 -9.36
C PHE A 5 0.33 5.59 -9.35
N SER A 6 -0.22 6.76 -8.99
CA SER A 6 0.56 7.98 -8.83
C SER A 6 1.47 7.88 -7.60
N ALA A 7 2.57 8.65 -7.60
CA ALA A 7 3.48 8.71 -6.46
C ALA A 7 2.79 9.21 -5.18
N GLY A 8 1.90 10.20 -5.29
CA GLY A 8 1.12 10.72 -4.17
C GLY A 8 0.16 9.67 -3.59
N PHE A 9 -0.51 8.90 -4.44
CA PHE A 9 -1.36 7.80 -3.98
C PHE A 9 -0.53 6.70 -3.28
N LYS A 10 0.64 6.36 -3.81
CA LYS A 10 1.56 5.41 -3.17
C LYS A 10 1.96 5.89 -1.77
N GLN A 11 2.31 7.17 -1.60
CA GLN A 11 2.62 7.73 -0.27
C GLN A 11 1.42 7.67 0.67
N GLN A 12 0.24 8.14 0.25
CA GLN A 12 -0.98 8.05 1.08
C GLN A 12 -1.31 6.61 1.51
N ALA A 13 -1.19 5.64 0.60
CA ALA A 13 -1.42 4.24 0.90
C ALA A 13 -0.45 3.70 1.96
N MET A 14 0.83 4.11 1.89
CA MET A 14 1.84 3.73 2.85
C MET A 14 1.64 4.41 4.22
N ASP A 15 1.36 5.71 4.24
CA ASP A 15 1.07 6.45 5.47
C ASP A 15 -0.17 5.91 6.18
N TYR A 16 -1.20 5.57 5.40
CA TYR A 16 -2.39 4.92 5.93
C TYR A 16 -2.04 3.54 6.51
N ALA A 17 -1.25 2.73 5.81
CA ALA A 17 -0.81 1.43 6.32
C ALA A 17 0.02 1.54 7.62
N LEU A 18 0.89 2.55 7.72
CA LEU A 18 1.70 2.85 8.90
C LEU A 18 0.85 3.39 10.07
N SER A 19 -0.21 4.13 9.78
CA SER A 19 -1.15 4.62 10.81
C SER A 19 -2.12 3.53 11.29
N ASN A 20 -2.28 2.46 10.50
CA ASN A 20 -3.25 1.39 10.70
C ASN A 20 -2.59 0.02 10.91
N VAL A 21 -1.49 -0.02 11.67
CA VAL A 21 -0.70 -1.26 11.92
C VAL A 21 -1.50 -2.40 12.55
N HIS A 22 -2.64 -2.09 13.18
CA HIS A 22 -3.54 -3.07 13.78
C HIS A 22 -4.32 -3.88 12.75
N PHE A 23 -4.46 -3.35 11.53
CA PHE A 23 -5.11 -4.05 10.43
C PHE A 23 -4.10 -4.85 9.61
N SER A 24 -4.55 -5.97 9.04
CA SER A 24 -3.71 -6.72 8.11
C SER A 24 -3.49 -5.93 6.81
N LEU A 25 -2.32 -6.11 6.20
CA LEU A 25 -2.01 -5.57 4.86
C LEU A 25 -3.08 -5.90 3.81
N ALA A 26 -3.74 -7.05 3.93
CA ALA A 26 -4.82 -7.46 3.04
C ALA A 26 -6.08 -6.59 3.21
N GLN A 27 -6.47 -6.31 4.46
CA GLN A 27 -7.60 -5.42 4.76
C GLN A 27 -7.33 -4.00 4.27
N ILE A 28 -6.13 -3.49 4.54
CA ILE A 28 -5.72 -2.15 4.09
C ILE A 28 -5.69 -2.07 2.56
N ALA A 29 -5.14 -3.08 1.89
CA ALA A 29 -5.12 -3.14 0.44
C ALA A 29 -6.54 -3.19 -0.17
N ASN A 30 -7.45 -3.97 0.42
CA ASN A 30 -8.85 -4.01 0.00
C ASN A 30 -9.53 -2.66 0.19
N HIS A 31 -9.32 -2.00 1.34
CA HIS A 31 -9.86 -0.66 1.62
C HIS A 31 -9.38 0.38 0.59
N LEU A 32 -8.11 0.30 0.18
CA LEU A 32 -7.50 1.20 -0.80
C LEU A 32 -7.78 0.79 -2.25
N GLY A 33 -8.50 -0.31 -2.50
CA GLY A 33 -8.77 -0.81 -3.84
C GLY A 33 -7.52 -1.28 -4.60
N ILE A 34 -6.46 -1.66 -3.88
CA ILE A 34 -5.20 -2.15 -4.43
C ILE A 34 -4.96 -3.62 -4.11
N GLY A 35 -4.10 -4.26 -4.89
CA GLY A 35 -3.65 -5.62 -4.57
C GLY A 35 -2.74 -5.63 -3.34
N LYS A 36 -2.90 -6.63 -2.46
CA LYS A 36 -2.02 -6.86 -1.30
C LYS A 36 -0.54 -6.88 -1.71
N SER A 37 -0.22 -7.55 -2.82
CA SER A 37 1.15 -7.65 -3.34
C SER A 37 1.72 -6.30 -3.81
N THR A 38 0.87 -5.36 -4.22
CA THR A 38 1.27 -3.99 -4.56
C THR A 38 1.71 -3.24 -3.30
N LEU A 39 0.89 -3.30 -2.25
CA LEU A 39 1.18 -2.64 -0.98
C LEU A 39 2.42 -3.26 -0.30
N ASP A 40 2.55 -4.58 -0.32
CA ASP A 40 3.73 -5.29 0.18
C ASP A 40 5.02 -4.88 -0.54
N LYS A 41 4.99 -4.80 -1.89
CA LYS A 41 6.12 -4.30 -2.68
C LYS A 41 6.52 -2.88 -2.31
N TRP A 42 5.56 -1.99 -2.10
CA TRP A 42 5.84 -0.62 -1.69
C TRP A 42 6.48 -0.55 -0.30
N GLY A 43 6.00 -1.37 0.65
CA GLY A 43 6.61 -1.50 1.97
C GLY A 43 8.05 -2.02 1.94
N ARG A 44 8.34 -3.00 1.08
CA ARG A 44 9.73 -3.49 0.91
C ARG A 44 10.65 -2.46 0.28
N GLN A 45 10.16 -1.68 -0.68
CA GLN A 45 10.95 -0.63 -1.35
C GLN A 45 11.33 0.53 -0.43
N LEU A 46 10.58 0.80 0.64
CA LEU A 46 10.94 1.84 1.62
C LEU A 46 12.06 1.42 2.58
N LYS A 47 12.35 0.12 2.70
CA LYS A 47 13.37 -0.40 3.61
C LYS A 47 14.75 -0.62 2.95
N SER A 48 14.89 -0.28 1.67
CA SER A 48 16.14 -0.46 0.90
C SER A 48 16.86 0.85 0.65
#